data_AF-E9J459-F1
#
_entry.id   AF-E9J459-F1
#
_cell.length_a   1.000
_cell.length_b   1.000
_cell.length_c   1.000
_cell.angle_alpha   90.00
_cell.angle_beta   90.00
_cell.angle_gamma   90.00
#
_symmetry.space_group_name_H-M   'P 1'
#
loop_
_entity.id
_entity.type
_entity.pdbx_description
1 polymer ?
#
loop_
_entity_poly.entity_id
_entity_poly.type
_entity_poly.pdbx_seq_one_letter_code
_entity_poly.pdbx_strand_id
1 'polypeptide(L)'
;IRGRLSTFVSCNFTNYITFVLFVLQDWWNSTTHHELFRKWNLVVHNWVYTYIYKGMYEIVVSHNRTLAAIAVFFISVVIHEYILAFGISFLYPVMLIIFVGIGVPLFFVKIKVVTSGIFVWILDIIGTSIVLNLYTMDLYARWNNCPLHLNYY
;
A
#
# COMPACT_ATOMS: atom_id res chain seq x y z
N ILE A 1 36.86 16.10 -21.52
CA ILE A 1 35.69 15.19 -21.71
C ILE A 1 35.57 14.18 -20.57
N ARG A 2 36.66 13.50 -20.14
CA ARG A 2 36.64 12.51 -19.04
C ARG A 2 36.20 13.03 -17.66
N GLY A 3 36.59 14.25 -17.27
CA GLY A 3 36.22 14.85 -15.98
C GLY A 3 34.76 15.32 -15.85
N ARG A 4 34.11 15.65 -16.98
CA ARG A 4 32.70 16.08 -17.02
C ARG A 4 31.74 14.88 -16.99
N LEU A 5 32.15 13.73 -17.54
CA LEU A 5 31.41 12.47 -17.38
C LEU A 5 31.48 11.94 -15.94
N SER A 6 32.64 12.01 -15.28
CA SER A 6 32.82 11.54 -13.89
C SER A 6 31.95 12.31 -12.87
N THR A 7 31.82 13.63 -13.05
CA THR A 7 30.93 14.47 -12.23
C THR A 7 29.46 14.25 -12.56
N PHE A 8 29.10 14.01 -13.82
CA PHE A 8 27.72 13.69 -14.21
C PHE A 8 27.26 12.30 -13.73
N VAL A 9 28.15 11.30 -13.78
CA VAL A 9 27.89 9.96 -13.23
C VAL A 9 27.82 10.01 -11.71
N SER A 10 28.71 10.74 -11.03
CA SER A 10 28.62 10.94 -9.57
C SER A 10 27.35 11.67 -9.16
N CYS A 11 26.94 12.72 -9.88
CA CYS A 11 25.73 13.47 -9.56
C CYS A 11 24.46 12.65 -9.81
N ASN A 12 24.39 11.88 -10.90
CA ASN A 12 23.30 10.93 -11.11
C ASN A 12 23.29 9.83 -10.04
N PHE A 13 24.45 9.32 -9.64
CA PHE A 13 24.54 8.28 -8.62
C PHE A 13 24.15 8.81 -7.23
N THR A 14 24.57 10.03 -6.86
CA THR A 14 24.12 10.69 -5.63
C THR A 14 22.62 10.96 -5.68
N ASN A 15 22.07 11.49 -6.78
CA ASN A 15 20.62 11.68 -6.92
C ASN A 15 19.85 10.36 -6.88
N TYR A 16 20.39 9.28 -7.47
CA TYR A 16 19.79 7.95 -7.42
C TYR A 16 19.83 7.37 -6.01
N ILE A 17 20.94 7.54 -5.29
CA ILE A 17 21.06 7.14 -3.88
C ILE A 17 20.13 7.97 -3.00
N THR A 18 20.04 9.30 -3.19
CA THR A 18 19.10 10.15 -2.45
C THR A 18 17.65 9.78 -2.78
N PHE A 19 17.34 9.44 -4.03
CA PHE A 19 16.03 8.96 -4.45
C PHE A 19 15.71 7.59 -3.83
N VAL A 20 16.66 6.65 -3.84
CA VAL A 20 16.51 5.33 -3.21
C VAL A 20 16.37 5.46 -1.69
N LEU A 21 17.17 6.31 -1.04
CA LEU A 21 17.07 6.60 0.39
C LEU A 21 15.77 7.34 0.74
N PHE A 22 15.26 8.18 -0.15
CA PHE A 22 13.95 8.82 -0.02
C PHE A 22 12.82 7.80 -0.16
N VAL A 23 12.92 6.85 -1.09
CA VAL A 23 11.95 5.75 -1.23
C VAL A 23 12.03 4.77 -0.04
N LEU A 24 13.21 4.60 0.55
CA LEU A 24 13.50 3.68 1.66
C LEU A 24 13.66 4.39 3.01
N GLN A 25 12.98 5.51 3.22
CA GLN A 25 13.09 6.21 4.50
C GLN A 25 12.64 5.31 5.65
N ASP A 26 13.47 5.16 6.71
CA ASP A 26 13.36 4.21 7.85
C ASP A 26 11.92 3.86 8.28
N TRP A 27 11.25 3.00 7.50
CA TRP A 27 9.87 2.59 7.74
C TRP A 27 9.86 1.43 8.74
N TRP A 28 10.93 0.63 8.77
CA TRP A 28 11.13 -0.51 9.66
C TRP A 28 11.22 -0.13 11.15
N ASN A 29 11.60 1.12 11.45
CA ASN A 29 11.66 1.65 12.80
C ASN A 29 10.37 2.40 13.20
N SER A 30 9.31 2.30 12.41
CA SER A 30 8.04 2.96 12.70
C SER A 30 7.36 2.27 13.88
N THR A 31 7.00 3.06 14.88
CA THR A 31 6.35 2.56 16.10
C THR A 31 4.84 2.50 15.96
N THR A 32 4.27 3.29 15.05
CA THR A 32 2.82 3.37 14.85
C THR A 32 2.43 3.03 13.42
N HIS A 33 1.26 2.40 13.23
CA HIS A 33 0.71 2.12 11.89
C HIS A 33 0.58 3.40 11.05
N HIS A 34 0.20 4.52 11.68
CA HIS A 34 0.15 5.82 11.02
C HIS A 34 1.52 6.28 10.49
N GLU A 35 2.62 5.98 11.20
CA GLU A 35 3.98 6.29 10.70
C GLU A 35 4.41 5.34 9.59
N LEU A 36 4.09 4.05 9.73
CA LEU A 36 4.36 3.04 8.71
C LEU A 36 3.73 3.42 7.37
N PHE A 37 2.43 3.74 7.34
CA PHE A 37 1.72 4.11 6.10
C PHE A 37 2.29 5.36 5.41
N ARG A 38 2.89 6.29 6.14
CA ARG A 38 3.51 7.50 5.55
C ARG A 38 4.88 7.22 4.95
N LYS A 39 5.66 6.34 5.58
CA LYS A 39 7.05 6.07 5.19
C LYS A 39 7.18 4.90 4.22
N TRP A 40 6.23 3.97 4.22
CA TRP A 40 6.27 2.74 3.42
C TRP A 40 6.40 3.01 1.92
N ASN A 41 5.62 3.96 1.39
CA ASN A 41 5.70 4.34 -0.02
C ASN A 41 5.43 5.84 -0.19
N LEU A 42 6.48 6.63 -0.03
CA LEU A 42 6.44 8.09 -0.13
C LEU A 42 5.94 8.57 -1.51
N VAL A 43 6.23 7.85 -2.59
CA VAL A 43 5.79 8.21 -3.94
C VAL A 43 4.26 8.11 -4.04
N VAL A 44 3.70 6.97 -3.65
CA VAL A 44 2.24 6.75 -3.68
C VAL A 44 1.57 7.69 -2.69
N HIS A 45 2.12 7.85 -1.48
CA HIS A 45 1.59 8.79 -0.50
C HIS A 45 1.50 10.21 -1.06
N ASN A 46 2.57 10.73 -1.67
CA ASN A 46 2.59 12.09 -2.23
C ASN A 46 1.65 12.23 -3.42
N TRP A 47 1.53 11.20 -4.27
CA TRP A 47 0.59 11.18 -5.37
C TRP A 47 -0.86 11.24 -4.87
N VAL A 48 -1.24 10.33 -3.96
CA VAL A 48 -2.59 10.28 -3.39
C VAL A 48 -2.92 11.56 -2.62
N TYR A 49 -1.95 12.12 -1.88
CA TYR A 49 -2.14 13.39 -1.18
C TYR A 49 -2.44 14.56 -2.15
N THR A 50 -1.66 14.66 -3.22
CA THR A 50 -1.76 15.80 -4.15
C THR A 50 -3.01 15.72 -5.02
N TYR A 51 -3.33 14.53 -5.54
CA TYR A 51 -4.41 14.35 -6.52
C TYR A 51 -5.76 14.02 -5.89
N ILE A 52 -5.78 13.30 -4.76
CA ILE A 52 -7.01 12.81 -4.15
C ILE A 52 -7.33 13.60 -2.88
N TYR A 53 -6.41 13.67 -1.91
CA TYR A 53 -6.70 14.30 -0.62
C TYR A 53 -7.03 15.78 -0.76
N LYS A 54 -6.23 16.53 -1.53
CA LYS A 54 -6.42 17.97 -1.73
C LYS A 54 -7.78 18.28 -2.38
N GLY A 55 -8.12 17.54 -3.44
CA GLY A 55 -9.43 17.68 -4.11
C GLY A 55 -10.60 17.31 -3.20
N MET A 56 -10.50 16.23 -2.44
CA MET A 56 -11.55 15.81 -1.50
C MET A 56 -11.74 16.80 -0.35
N TYR A 57 -10.65 17.36 0.18
CA TYR A 57 -10.69 18.34 1.27
C TYR A 57 -11.27 19.69 0.84
N GLU A 58 -10.96 20.13 -0.39
CA GLU A 58 -11.42 21.43 -0.90
C GLU A 58 -12.86 21.37 -1.46
N ILE A 59 -13.27 20.26 -2.07
CA ILE A 59 -14.52 20.18 -2.85
C ILE A 59 -15.64 19.43 -2.10
N VAL A 60 -15.32 18.29 -1.48
CA VAL A 60 -16.34 17.34 -0.99
C VAL A 60 -16.56 17.47 0.51
N VAL A 61 -15.50 17.78 1.27
CA VAL A 61 -15.49 17.67 2.72
C VAL A 61 -14.84 18.91 3.36
N SER A 62 -15.52 20.04 3.25
CA SER A 62 -15.11 21.25 3.96
C SER A 62 -14.96 20.94 5.47
N HIS A 63 -13.75 21.14 5.99
CA HIS A 63 -13.42 21.11 7.43
C HIS A 63 -13.35 19.74 8.14
N ASN A 64 -13.53 18.59 7.48
CA ASN A 64 -13.40 17.27 8.14
C ASN A 64 -12.21 16.43 7.61
N ARG A 65 -11.08 16.56 8.31
CA ARG A 65 -9.81 15.86 7.99
C ARG A 65 -9.91 14.33 8.10
N THR A 66 -10.74 13.83 9.03
CA THR A 66 -10.94 12.40 9.29
C THR A 66 -11.61 11.73 8.10
N LEU A 67 -12.66 12.35 7.57
CA LEU A 67 -13.43 11.81 6.45
C LEU A 67 -12.62 11.86 5.14
N ALA A 68 -11.81 12.91 4.95
CA ALA A 68 -10.84 12.95 3.84
C ALA A 68 -9.79 11.83 3.93
N ALA A 69 -9.31 11.50 5.13
CA ALA A 69 -8.37 10.37 5.32
C ALA A 69 -9.03 9.03 5.02
N ILE A 70 -10.25 8.77 5.50
CA ILE A 70 -10.99 7.53 5.21
C ILE A 70 -11.24 7.38 3.70
N ALA A 71 -11.64 8.45 3.02
CA ALA A 71 -11.85 8.43 1.57
C ALA A 71 -10.57 8.08 0.80
N VAL A 72 -9.44 8.65 1.20
CA VAL A 72 -8.12 8.31 0.65
C VAL A 72 -7.77 6.84 0.85
N PHE A 73 -7.99 6.30 2.06
CA PHE A 73 -7.79 4.87 2.32
C PHE A 73 -8.69 4.01 1.44
N PHE A 74 -9.97 4.37 1.31
CA PHE A 74 -10.93 3.62 0.50
C PHE A 74 -10.53 3.58 -0.99
N ILE A 75 -10.19 4.74 -1.57
CA ILE A 75 -9.74 4.81 -2.96
C ILE A 75 -8.46 4.00 -3.17
N SER A 76 -7.51 4.10 -2.25
CA SER A 76 -6.28 3.31 -2.29
C SER A 76 -6.60 1.81 -2.34
N VAL A 77 -7.46 1.32 -1.45
CA VAL A 77 -7.83 -0.10 -1.38
C VAL A 77 -8.52 -0.57 -2.65
N VAL A 78 -9.40 0.23 -3.25
CA VAL A 78 -10.07 -0.11 -4.52
C VAL A 78 -9.05 -0.25 -5.65
N ILE A 79 -8.04 0.62 -5.71
CA ILE A 79 -6.97 0.52 -6.71
C ILE A 79 -6.11 -0.74 -6.49
N HIS A 80 -5.78 -1.08 -5.23
CA HIS A 80 -5.03 -2.30 -4.93
C HIS A 80 -5.81 -3.55 -5.32
N GLU A 81 -7.10 -3.60 -5.00
CA GLU A 81 -8.00 -4.68 -5.42
C GLU A 81 -8.09 -4.76 -6.96
N TYR A 82 -8.16 -3.63 -7.65
CA TYR A 82 -8.20 -3.59 -9.12
C TYR A 82 -6.92 -4.15 -9.75
N ILE A 83 -5.75 -3.80 -9.22
CA ILE A 83 -4.45 -4.32 -9.72
C ILE A 83 -4.36 -5.83 -9.49
N LEU A 84 -4.78 -6.32 -8.31
CA LEU A 84 -4.82 -7.75 -8.01
C LEU A 84 -5.83 -8.49 -8.90
N ALA A 85 -7.02 -7.93 -9.08
CA ALA A 85 -8.05 -8.48 -9.94
C ALA A 85 -7.62 -8.53 -11.39
N PHE A 86 -6.85 -7.54 -11.86
CA PHE A 86 -6.25 -7.56 -13.19
C PHE A 86 -5.19 -8.66 -13.32
N GLY A 87 -4.33 -8.84 -12.31
CA GLY A 87 -3.30 -9.88 -12.32
C GLY A 87 -3.87 -11.30 -12.27
N ILE A 88 -4.97 -11.50 -11.54
CA ILE A 88 -5.61 -12.82 -11.31
C ILE A 88 -6.79 -13.06 -12.28
N SER A 89 -7.19 -12.04 -13.05
CA SER A 89 -8.38 -12.03 -13.91
C SER A 89 -9.71 -12.35 -13.19
N PHE A 90 -9.74 -12.19 -11.86
CA PHE A 90 -10.90 -12.45 -11.01
C PHE A 90 -10.91 -11.51 -9.80
N LEU A 91 -12.10 -11.14 -9.31
CA LEU A 91 -12.28 -10.21 -8.20
C LEU A 91 -12.54 -10.96 -6.89
N TYR A 92 -11.62 -10.86 -5.92
CA TYR A 92 -11.70 -11.54 -4.63
C TYR A 92 -11.39 -10.56 -3.49
N PRO A 93 -12.41 -9.89 -2.91
CA PRO A 93 -12.27 -8.66 -2.12
C PRO A 93 -11.73 -8.86 -0.68
N VAL A 94 -10.88 -9.85 -0.46
CA VAL A 94 -10.28 -10.14 0.86
C VAL A 94 -9.35 -9.02 1.32
N MET A 95 -8.57 -8.44 0.40
CA MET A 95 -7.71 -7.29 0.71
C MET A 95 -8.53 -6.10 1.18
N LEU A 96 -9.65 -5.84 0.52
CA LEU A 96 -10.55 -4.76 0.89
C LEU A 96 -11.09 -4.92 2.32
N ILE A 97 -11.54 -6.13 2.67
CA ILE A 97 -12.11 -6.41 3.99
C ILE A 97 -11.06 -6.24 5.10
N ILE A 98 -9.84 -6.72 4.88
CA ILE A 98 -8.76 -6.64 5.87
C ILE A 98 -8.31 -5.18 6.07
N PHE A 99 -8.09 -4.44 4.98
CA PHE A 99 -7.63 -3.04 5.07
C PHE A 99 -8.69 -2.09 5.64
N VAL A 100 -9.97 -2.27 5.27
CA VAL A 100 -11.05 -1.44 5.82
C VAL A 100 -11.38 -1.85 7.25
N GLY A 101 -11.47 -3.15 7.55
CA GLY A 101 -11.87 -3.65 8.86
C GLY A 101 -10.79 -3.51 9.94
N ILE A 102 -9.52 -3.72 9.60
CA ILE A 102 -8.41 -3.68 10.57
C ILE A 102 -7.53 -2.43 10.34
N GLY A 103 -7.23 -2.09 9.09
CA GLY A 103 -6.34 -0.97 8.76
C GLY A 103 -6.89 0.41 9.16
N VAL A 104 -8.17 0.69 8.90
CA VAL A 104 -8.78 2.00 9.23
C VAL A 104 -8.86 2.23 10.75
N PRO A 105 -9.34 1.29 11.59
CA PRO A 105 -9.28 1.47 13.05
C PRO A 105 -7.87 1.68 13.58
N LEU A 106 -6.89 0.91 13.09
CA LEU A 106 -5.48 1.03 13.49
C LEU A 106 -4.86 2.36 13.10
N PHE A 107 -5.35 3.01 12.04
CA PHE A 107 -4.89 4.34 11.64
C PHE A 107 -5.29 5.42 12.66
N PHE A 108 -6.48 5.32 13.26
CA PHE A 108 -6.97 6.28 14.26
C PHE A 108 -6.47 6.00 15.67
N VAL A 109 -6.24 4.72 15.98
CA VAL A 109 -5.80 4.28 17.30
C VAL A 109 -4.30 4.51 17.46
N LYS A 110 -3.94 5.60 18.15
CA LYS A 110 -2.55 5.89 18.55
C LYS A 110 -2.18 5.05 19.78
N ILE A 111 -1.83 3.78 19.57
CA ILE A 111 -1.29 2.91 20.64
C ILE A 111 0.07 3.45 21.08
N LYS A 112 0.12 4.07 22.27
CA LYS A 112 1.36 4.45 22.97
C LYS A 112 1.83 3.26 23.81
N VAL A 113 2.36 2.22 23.18
CA VAL A 113 2.97 1.09 23.90
C VAL A 113 4.47 1.06 23.57
N VAL A 114 5.31 0.81 24.58
CA VAL A 114 6.78 0.80 24.49
C VAL A 114 7.30 -0.27 23.50
N THR A 115 6.51 -1.30 23.19
CA THR A 115 6.78 -2.37 22.21
C THR A 115 6.07 -2.20 20.86
N SER A 116 5.56 -1.00 20.58
CA SER A 116 4.68 -0.73 19.43
C SER A 116 5.29 -1.04 18.06
N GLY A 117 6.61 -0.98 17.90
CA GLY A 117 7.29 -1.43 16.67
C GLY A 117 7.07 -2.93 16.38
N ILE A 118 7.30 -3.81 17.36
CA ILE A 118 7.09 -5.26 17.21
C ILE A 118 5.62 -5.58 16.93
N PHE A 119 4.71 -4.85 17.57
CA PHE A 119 3.27 -5.00 17.33
C PHE A 119 2.89 -4.65 15.87
N VAL A 120 3.47 -3.59 15.31
CA VAL A 120 3.30 -3.23 13.90
C VAL A 120 3.78 -4.36 12.99
N TRP A 121 4.98 -4.90 13.25
CA TRP A 121 5.54 -6.03 12.49
C TRP A 121 4.67 -7.29 12.56
N ILE A 122 4.19 -7.67 13.75
CA ILE A 122 3.34 -8.85 13.91
C ILE A 122 2.04 -8.70 13.11
N LEU A 123 1.39 -7.54 13.18
CA LEU A 123 0.17 -7.28 12.42
C LEU A 123 0.39 -7.30 10.91
N ASP A 124 1.48 -6.72 10.43
CA ASP A 124 1.82 -6.68 9.01
C ASP A 124 2.15 -8.07 8.45
N ILE A 125 2.90 -8.88 9.21
CA ILE A 125 3.21 -10.28 8.85
C ILE A 125 1.93 -11.11 8.80
N ILE A 126 1.06 -10.99 9.81
CA ILE A 126 -0.20 -11.74 9.84
C ILE A 126 -1.11 -11.32 8.68
N GLY A 127 -1.27 -10.01 8.46
CA GLY A 127 -2.07 -9.47 7.37
C GLY A 127 -1.61 -9.98 6.01
N THR A 128 -0.31 -9.86 5.73
CA THR A 128 0.29 -10.32 4.46
C THR A 128 0.17 -11.84 4.30
N SER A 129 0.36 -12.60 5.38
CA SER A 129 0.24 -14.07 5.35
C SER A 129 -1.18 -14.54 5.01
N ILE A 130 -2.20 -13.92 5.62
CA ILE A 130 -3.60 -14.26 5.37
C ILE A 130 -3.96 -13.96 3.90
N VAL A 131 -3.56 -12.79 3.41
CA VAL A 131 -3.78 -12.39 2.02
C VAL A 131 -3.13 -13.39 1.08
N LEU A 132 -1.82 -13.62 1.22
CA LEU A 132 -1.08 -14.52 0.34
C LEU A 132 -1.69 -15.93 0.33
N ASN A 133 -2.03 -16.47 1.49
CA ASN A 133 -2.62 -17.81 1.60
C ASN A 133 -4.00 -17.88 0.94
N LEU A 134 -4.89 -16.93 1.21
CA LEU A 134 -6.25 -16.97 0.65
C LEU A 134 -6.26 -16.81 -0.87
N TYR A 135 -5.44 -15.90 -1.40
CA TYR A 135 -5.30 -15.72 -2.84
C TYR A 135 -4.68 -16.94 -3.53
N THR A 136 -3.64 -17.56 -2.93
CA THR A 136 -3.02 -18.77 -3.52
C THR A 136 -3.93 -19.99 -3.45
N MET A 137 -4.72 -20.14 -2.38
CA MET A 137 -5.71 -21.21 -2.27
C MET A 137 -6.83 -21.08 -3.32
N ASP A 138 -7.35 -19.87 -3.55
CA ASP A 138 -8.38 -19.63 -4.58
C ASP A 138 -7.83 -19.89 -5.99
N LEU A 139 -6.61 -19.41 -6.27
CA LEU A 139 -5.91 -19.70 -7.53
C LEU A 139 -5.71 -21.20 -7.75
N TYR A 140 -5.24 -21.92 -6.73
CA TYR A 140 -5.02 -23.37 -6.80
C TYR A 140 -6.33 -24.14 -6.98
N ALA A 141 -7.39 -23.75 -6.26
CA ALA A 141 -8.70 -24.36 -6.38
C ALA A 141 -9.26 -24.20 -7.80
N ARG A 142 -9.07 -23.03 -8.43
CA ARG A 142 -9.51 -22.79 -9.81
C ARG A 142 -8.67 -23.54 -10.84
N TRP A 143 -7.36 -23.58 -10.65
CA TRP A 143 -6.45 -24.33 -11.53
C TRP A 143 -6.76 -25.83 -11.54
N ASN A 144 -7.10 -26.39 -10.37
CA ASN A 144 -7.32 -27.84 -10.23
C ASN A 144 -8.78 -28.29 -10.40
N ASN A 145 -9.77 -27.50 -10.00
CA ASN A 145 -11.19 -27.92 -10.00
C ASN A 145 -12.01 -27.40 -11.19
N CYS A 146 -11.43 -26.61 -12.10
CA CYS A 146 -12.10 -26.17 -13.31
C CYS A 146 -11.20 -26.39 -14.53
N PRO A 147 -11.26 -27.54 -15.22
CA PRO A 147 -11.04 -27.49 -16.65
C PRO A 147 -12.11 -26.53 -17.20
N LEU A 148 -11.67 -25.50 -17.95
CA LEU A 148 -12.56 -24.75 -18.82
C LEU A 148 -13.30 -25.79 -19.66
N HIS A 149 -14.55 -26.10 -19.32
CA HIS A 149 -15.36 -26.91 -20.21
C HIS A 149 -15.67 -26.04 -21.41
N LEU A 150 -14.79 -26.14 -22.39
CA LEU A 150 -14.93 -25.53 -23.70
C LEU A 150 -15.94 -26.37 -24.50
N ASN A 151 -17.17 -26.50 -23.99
CA ASN A 151 -18.30 -26.99 -24.78
C ASN A 151 -19.14 -25.81 -25.24
N TYR A 152 -18.61 -25.12 -26.25
CA TYR A 152 -19.41 -24.37 -27.22
C TYR A 152 -19.09 -24.92 -28.61
N TYR A 153 -19.62 -26.10 -28.93
CA TYR A 153 -19.93 -26.57 -30.28
C TYR A 153 -21.11 -27.54 -30.20
#